data_AF-A0RVS0-F1
#
_entry.id   AF-A0RVS0-F1
#
_cell.length_a   1.000
_cell.length_b   1.000
_cell.length_c   1.000
_cell.angle_alpha   90.00
_cell.angle_beta   90.00
_cell.angle_gamma   90.00
#
_symmetry.space_group_name_H-M   'P 1'
#
loop_
_entity.id
_entity.type
_entity.pdbx_description
1 polymer ?
#
loop_
_entity_poly.entity_id
_entity_poly.type
_entity_poly.pdbx_seq_one_letter_code
_entity_poly.pdbx_strand_id
1 'polypeptide(L)'
;MTVELLAGLDVSSKQGKEYLGGIVGLKESITSTHKRLGYEQIHMRTLGGKTREIILGKLIFDLDYFPFCIRTDRNAIIGESMKSRNVRHSAVRRMVLEKHFDRIVYSYICVEILPFLQKYKMDMTDFSFECDIDCKNLVRRSGGRQIEQGIAHDLADIIAWSFTRGKRLKSPKYSDKSDKLLRAMADFVRKQ
;
A
#
# COMPACT_ATOMS: atom_id res chain seq x y z
N MET A 1 1.09 -24.09 -17.15
CA MET A 1 1.91 -23.06 -16.50
C MET A 1 1.23 -22.68 -15.20
N THR A 2 1.97 -22.70 -14.09
CA THR A 2 1.46 -22.26 -12.79
C THR A 2 1.53 -20.74 -12.75
N VAL A 3 0.39 -20.08 -12.52
CA VAL A 3 0.34 -18.63 -12.42
C VAL A 3 0.80 -18.23 -11.02
N GLU A 4 1.84 -17.39 -10.93
CA GLU A 4 2.32 -16.86 -9.65
C GLU A 4 1.90 -15.39 -9.48
N LEU A 5 1.26 -15.10 -8.35
CA LEU A 5 0.86 -13.75 -7.97
C LEU A 5 1.86 -13.13 -7.01
N LEU A 6 2.24 -11.89 -7.30
CA LEU A 6 3.19 -11.11 -6.51
C LEU A 6 2.57 -9.75 -6.15
N ALA A 7 2.84 -9.31 -4.93
CA ALA A 7 2.36 -8.05 -4.39
C ALA A 7 3.50 -7.29 -3.72
N GLY A 8 3.55 -5.98 -3.93
CA GLY A 8 4.46 -5.05 -3.28
C GLY A 8 3.70 -4.00 -2.48
N LEU A 9 4.18 -3.66 -1.28
CA LEU A 9 3.62 -2.60 -0.44
C LEU A 9 4.73 -1.78 0.20
N ASP A 10 4.60 -0.45 0.18
CA ASP A 10 5.53 0.47 0.83
C ASP A 10 4.80 1.72 1.38
N VAL A 11 5.31 2.26 2.49
CA VAL A 11 4.77 3.49 3.08
C VAL A 11 5.74 4.65 2.91
N SER A 12 5.24 5.74 2.34
CA SER A 12 6.00 6.98 2.20
C SER A 12 5.28 8.15 2.86
N SER A 13 6.02 8.97 3.60
CA SER A 13 5.49 10.10 4.36
C SER A 13 6.23 11.41 4.05
N LYS A 14 5.49 12.51 3.90
CA LYS A 14 6.05 13.87 3.78
C LYS A 14 5.08 14.92 4.30
N GLN A 15 5.58 15.86 5.11
CA GLN A 15 4.80 17.01 5.62
C GLN A 15 3.47 16.60 6.29
N GLY A 16 3.51 15.53 7.11
CA GLY A 16 2.33 15.02 7.83
C GLY A 16 1.35 14.23 6.97
N LYS A 17 1.60 14.07 5.66
CA LYS A 17 0.84 13.18 4.78
C LYS A 17 1.55 11.84 4.66
N GLU A 18 0.80 10.76 4.73
CA GLU A 18 1.30 9.39 4.62
C GLU A 18 0.53 8.64 3.52
N TYR A 19 1.27 7.92 2.69
CA TYR A 19 0.76 7.20 1.54
C TYR A 19 1.25 5.76 1.57
N LEU A 20 0.32 4.82 1.43
CA LEU A 20 0.60 3.43 1.12
C LEU A 20 0.60 3.27 -0.40
N GLY A 21 1.77 3.03 -0.98
CA GLY A 21 1.91 2.60 -2.37
C GLY A 21 1.84 1.09 -2.44
N GLY A 22 1.25 0.58 -3.51
CA GLY A 22 1.24 -0.85 -3.75
C GLY A 22 1.08 -1.23 -5.21
N ILE A 23 1.49 -2.45 -5.52
CA ILE A 23 1.28 -3.08 -6.82
C ILE A 23 0.94 -4.55 -6.59
N VAL A 24 -0.07 -5.05 -7.28
CA VAL A 24 -0.41 -6.48 -7.28
C VAL A 24 -0.49 -6.97 -8.71
N GLY A 25 -0.05 -8.18 -9.01
CA GLY A 25 -0.06 -8.65 -10.38
C GLY A 25 0.49 -10.03 -10.59
N LEU A 26 0.55 -10.43 -11.86
CA LEU A 26 1.34 -11.57 -12.26
C LEU A 26 2.82 -11.27 -11.99
N LYS A 27 3.53 -12.21 -11.36
CA LYS A 27 4.95 -12.07 -11.07
C LYS A 27 5.77 -11.75 -12.33
N GLU A 28 5.43 -12.38 -13.46
CA GLU A 28 6.09 -12.12 -14.75
C GLU A 28 5.91 -10.67 -15.22
N SER A 29 4.70 -10.11 -15.07
CA SER A 29 4.41 -8.72 -15.45
C SER A 29 5.13 -7.71 -14.56
N ILE A 30 5.19 -7.97 -13.25
CA ILE A 30 5.95 -7.17 -12.28
C ILE A 30 7.45 -7.24 -12.60
N THR A 31 7.97 -8.45 -12.82
CA THR A 31 9.39 -8.69 -13.19
C THR A 31 9.76 -7.97 -14.47
N SER A 32 8.94 -8.10 -15.51
CA SER A 32 9.16 -7.42 -16.80
C SER A 32 9.20 -5.89 -16.62
N THR A 33 8.28 -5.34 -15.82
CA THR A 33 8.25 -3.89 -15.56
C THR A 33 9.49 -3.41 -14.82
N HIS A 34 9.91 -4.11 -13.77
CA HIS A 34 11.13 -3.78 -13.03
C HIS A 34 12.38 -3.86 -13.91
N LYS A 35 12.53 -4.94 -14.70
CA LYS A 35 13.63 -5.10 -15.67
C LYS A 35 13.72 -3.95 -16.68
N ARG A 36 12.59 -3.44 -17.17
CA ARG A 36 12.55 -2.28 -18.10
C ARG A 36 13.10 -0.99 -17.47
N LEU A 37 13.05 -0.85 -16.14
CA LEU A 37 13.66 0.29 -15.45
C LEU A 37 15.19 0.23 -15.55
N GLY A 38 15.76 -0.97 -15.43
CA GLY A 38 17.21 -1.21 -15.48
C GLY A 38 17.94 -0.80 -14.20
N TYR A 39 17.28 -0.92 -13.04
CA TYR A 39 17.83 -0.61 -11.72
C TYR A 39 17.52 -1.75 -10.76
N GLU A 40 18.42 -1.97 -9.80
CA GLU A 40 18.25 -2.95 -8.72
C GLU A 40 18.17 -2.21 -7.37
N GLN A 41 17.43 -2.78 -6.41
CA GLN A 41 17.30 -2.26 -5.04
C GLN A 41 16.87 -0.78 -5.01
N ILE A 42 15.77 -0.49 -5.70
CA ILE A 42 15.27 0.88 -5.83
C ILE A 42 14.70 1.36 -4.50
N HIS A 43 15.38 2.33 -3.88
CA HIS A 43 14.81 3.11 -2.79
C HIS A 43 14.83 4.60 -3.16
N MET A 44 13.68 5.12 -3.61
CA MET A 44 13.55 6.47 -4.17
C MET A 44 14.05 7.56 -3.23
N ARG A 45 14.01 7.35 -1.90
CA ARG A 45 14.54 8.31 -0.92
C ARG A 45 16.07 8.48 -1.02
N THR A 46 16.83 7.45 -1.36
CA THR A 46 18.31 7.50 -1.44
C THR A 46 18.82 7.89 -2.82
N LEU A 47 18.01 7.75 -3.87
CA LEU A 47 18.43 8.06 -5.24
C LEU A 47 18.63 9.55 -5.51
N GLY A 48 19.50 9.88 -6.47
CA GLY A 48 19.68 11.24 -6.97
C GLY A 48 18.49 11.75 -7.79
N GLY A 49 18.33 13.07 -7.90
CA GLY A 49 17.24 13.71 -8.66
C GLY A 49 17.12 13.23 -10.11
N LYS A 50 18.23 13.23 -10.85
CA LYS A 50 18.29 12.76 -12.24
C LYS A 50 17.85 11.30 -12.39
N THR A 51 18.32 10.42 -11.49
CA THR A 51 17.94 8.99 -11.49
C THR A 51 16.45 8.81 -11.26
N ARG A 52 15.87 9.56 -10.31
CA ARG A 52 14.42 9.53 -10.05
C ARG A 52 13.62 9.94 -11.28
N GLU A 53 14.04 11.00 -11.98
CA GLU A 53 13.36 11.46 -13.19
C GLU A 53 13.42 10.41 -14.32
N ILE A 54 14.56 9.75 -14.49
CA ILE A 54 14.72 8.63 -15.45
C ILE A 54 13.76 7.48 -15.10
N ILE A 55 13.73 7.06 -13.83
CA ILE A 55 12.86 5.97 -13.36
C ILE A 55 11.39 6.33 -13.62
N LEU A 56 10.95 7.52 -13.20
CA LEU A 56 9.57 7.97 -13.39
C LEU A 56 9.19 8.12 -14.87
N GLY A 57 10.14 8.53 -15.72
CA GLY A 57 9.92 8.66 -17.16
C GLY A 57 9.82 7.30 -17.88
N LYS A 58 10.51 6.28 -17.38
CA LYS A 58 10.47 4.91 -17.93
C LYS A 58 9.32 4.05 -17.38
N LEU A 59 8.76 4.42 -16.22
CA LEU A 59 7.73 3.62 -15.57
C LEU A 59 6.41 3.70 -16.32
N ILE A 60 6.04 2.58 -16.95
CA ILE A 60 4.78 2.42 -17.69
C ILE A 60 4.03 1.26 -17.07
N PHE A 61 2.79 1.53 -16.67
CA PHE A 61 1.89 0.56 -16.05
C PHE A 61 0.92 -0.06 -17.07
N ASP A 62 1.43 -0.85 -18.01
CA ASP A 62 0.71 -1.34 -19.21
C ASP A 62 0.46 -2.86 -19.26
N LEU A 63 0.87 -3.62 -18.24
CA LEU A 63 0.72 -5.08 -18.19
C LEU A 63 -0.35 -5.52 -17.17
N ASP A 64 -0.48 -6.84 -17.00
CA ASP A 64 -1.43 -7.49 -16.10
C ASP A 64 -1.04 -7.36 -14.61
N TYR A 65 -1.17 -6.14 -14.11
CA TYR A 65 -1.08 -5.79 -12.70
C TYR A 65 -1.98 -4.58 -12.38
N PHE A 66 -2.08 -4.27 -11.10
CA PHE A 66 -2.86 -3.19 -10.56
C PHE A 66 -1.99 -2.39 -9.59
N PRO A 67 -1.43 -1.24 -10.03
CA PRO A 67 -0.78 -0.32 -9.12
C PRO A 67 -1.86 0.50 -8.40
N PHE A 68 -1.62 0.85 -7.15
CA PHE A 68 -2.50 1.68 -6.35
C PHE A 68 -1.73 2.55 -5.38
N CYS A 69 -2.34 3.66 -5.00
CA CYS A 69 -1.83 4.49 -3.92
C CYS A 69 -2.99 4.98 -3.06
N ILE A 70 -2.89 4.76 -1.75
CA ILE A 70 -3.88 5.14 -0.76
C ILE A 70 -3.24 6.13 0.19
N ARG A 71 -3.84 7.32 0.35
CA ARG A 71 -3.48 8.22 1.44
C ARG A 71 -4.04 7.66 2.74
N THR A 72 -3.17 7.32 3.67
CA THR A 72 -3.50 6.65 4.93
C THR A 72 -3.52 7.60 6.11
N ASP A 73 -2.62 8.59 6.15
CA ASP A 73 -2.43 9.53 7.27
C ASP A 73 -2.56 8.84 8.65
N ARG A 74 -2.01 7.62 8.79
CA ARG A 74 -2.33 6.68 9.88
C ARG A 74 -2.15 7.32 11.25
N ASN A 75 -1.00 7.96 11.47
CA ASN A 75 -0.67 8.57 12.74
C ASN A 75 -1.64 9.69 13.13
N ALA A 76 -2.10 10.50 12.17
CA ALA A 76 -3.06 11.56 12.41
C ALA A 76 -4.44 10.99 12.76
N ILE A 77 -4.93 10.01 11.99
CA ILE A 77 -6.24 9.37 12.21
C ILE A 77 -6.28 8.64 13.56
N ILE A 78 -5.25 7.85 13.88
CA ILE A 78 -5.13 7.17 15.17
C ILE A 78 -5.01 8.18 16.31
N GLY A 79 -4.19 9.22 16.13
CA GLY A 79 -4.00 10.27 17.12
C GLY A 79 -5.30 11.00 17.46
N GLU A 80 -6.14 11.29 16.46
CA GLU A 80 -7.44 11.91 16.67
C GLU A 80 -8.42 10.95 17.36
N SER A 81 -8.46 9.69 16.93
CA SER A 81 -9.32 8.66 17.55
C SER A 81 -9.02 8.47 19.04
N MET A 82 -7.74 8.53 19.44
CA MET A 82 -7.30 8.44 20.84
C MET A 82 -7.76 9.62 21.72
N LYS A 83 -8.18 10.75 21.13
CA LYS A 83 -8.72 11.89 21.88
C LYS A 83 -10.20 11.71 22.27
N SER A 84 -10.91 10.76 21.64
CA SER A 84 -12.31 10.49 21.93
C SER A 84 -12.55 10.11 23.39
N ARG A 85 -13.61 10.68 23.98
CA ARG A 85 -14.02 10.39 25.36
C ARG A 85 -14.27 8.90 25.59
N ASN A 86 -14.93 8.22 24.66
CA ASN A 86 -15.24 6.79 24.75
C ASN A 86 -13.95 5.96 24.81
N VAL A 87 -12.99 6.23 23.92
CA VAL A 87 -11.68 5.54 23.92
C VAL A 87 -10.93 5.75 25.23
N ARG A 88 -10.96 6.97 25.78
CA ARG A 88 -10.32 7.29 27.07
C ARG A 88 -11.00 6.59 28.24
N HIS A 89 -12.33 6.63 28.30
CA HIS A 89 -13.12 5.98 29.35
C HIS A 89 -12.96 4.45 29.33
N SER A 90 -13.01 3.85 28.15
CA SER A 90 -12.87 2.40 27.95
C SER A 90 -11.41 1.93 27.93
N ALA A 91 -10.44 2.81 28.23
CA ALA A 91 -9.00 2.54 28.27
C ALA A 91 -8.48 1.79 27.03
N VAL A 92 -9.03 2.10 25.84
CA VAL A 92 -8.67 1.42 24.61
C VAL A 92 -7.22 1.72 24.27
N ARG A 93 -6.40 0.67 24.16
CA ARG A 93 -4.97 0.79 23.83
C ARG A 93 -4.81 1.20 22.36
N ARG A 94 -3.81 2.04 22.09
CA ARG A 94 -3.46 2.49 20.72
C ARG A 94 -3.32 1.33 19.72
N MET A 95 -2.72 0.22 20.14
CA MET A 95 -2.54 -0.98 19.31
C MET A 95 -3.87 -1.56 18.80
N VAL A 96 -4.96 -1.43 19.55
CA VAL A 96 -6.30 -1.89 19.13
C VAL A 96 -6.80 -1.04 17.96
N LEU A 97 -6.65 0.28 18.05
CA LEU A 97 -7.00 1.20 16.97
C LEU A 97 -6.12 0.97 15.73
N GLU A 98 -4.81 0.77 15.92
CA GLU A 98 -3.89 0.46 14.82
C GLU A 98 -4.27 -0.83 14.10
N LYS A 99 -4.65 -1.88 14.85
CA LYS A 99 -5.13 -3.14 14.28
C LYS A 99 -6.45 -2.98 13.53
N HIS A 100 -7.36 -2.16 14.05
CA HIS A 100 -8.62 -1.88 13.36
C HIS A 100 -8.41 -1.07 12.08
N PHE A 101 -7.53 -0.06 12.13
CA PHE A 101 -7.12 0.73 10.98
C PHE A 101 -6.54 -0.16 9.86
N ASP A 102 -5.60 -1.04 10.20
CA ASP A 102 -5.00 -1.99 9.24
C ASP A 102 -6.08 -2.82 8.54
N ARG A 103 -7.07 -3.33 9.29
CA ARG A 103 -8.18 -4.12 8.73
C ARG A 103 -9.03 -3.32 7.74
N ILE A 104 -9.32 -2.05 8.04
CA ILE A 104 -10.09 -1.19 7.14
C ILE A 104 -9.30 -0.93 5.85
N VAL A 105 -8.02 -0.56 5.96
CA VAL A 105 -7.15 -0.33 4.80
C VAL A 105 -7.07 -1.58 3.93
N TYR A 106 -6.83 -2.75 4.55
CA TYR A 106 -6.77 -4.01 3.82
C TYR A 106 -8.09 -4.32 3.10
N SER A 107 -9.24 -4.15 3.76
CA SER A 107 -10.54 -4.34 3.13
C SER A 107 -10.74 -3.44 1.92
N TYR A 108 -10.25 -2.20 1.95
CA TYR A 108 -10.31 -1.32 0.78
C TYR A 108 -9.43 -1.83 -0.36
N ILE A 109 -8.21 -2.29 -0.07
CA ILE A 109 -7.33 -2.88 -1.08
C ILE A 109 -8.04 -4.08 -1.74
N CYS A 110 -8.62 -4.99 -0.95
CA CYS A 110 -9.33 -6.17 -1.47
C CYS A 110 -10.43 -5.80 -2.47
N VAL A 111 -11.25 -4.79 -2.15
CA VAL A 111 -12.34 -4.33 -3.03
C VAL A 111 -11.79 -3.78 -4.35
N GLU A 112 -10.72 -3.00 -4.29
CA GLU A 112 -10.12 -2.37 -5.48
C GLU A 112 -9.49 -3.43 -6.41
N ILE A 113 -8.86 -4.47 -5.84
CA ILE A 113 -8.17 -5.50 -6.63
C ILE A 113 -9.04 -6.72 -6.97
N LEU A 114 -10.27 -6.80 -6.42
CA LEU A 114 -11.20 -7.90 -6.68
C LEU A 114 -11.42 -8.19 -8.18
N PRO A 115 -11.58 -7.19 -9.07
CA PRO A 115 -11.73 -7.46 -10.50
C PRO A 115 -10.51 -8.15 -11.12
N PHE A 116 -9.30 -7.83 -10.64
CA PHE A 116 -8.07 -8.50 -11.07
C PHE A 116 -8.05 -9.96 -10.59
N LEU A 117 -8.36 -10.19 -9.32
CA LEU A 117 -8.41 -11.52 -8.73
C LEU A 117 -9.44 -12.44 -9.43
N GLN A 118 -10.62 -11.90 -9.76
CA GLN A 118 -11.67 -12.64 -10.46
C GLN A 118 -11.23 -13.10 -11.86
N LYS A 119 -10.43 -12.29 -12.58
CA LYS A 119 -9.88 -12.67 -13.90
C LYS A 119 -9.06 -13.97 -13.82
N TYR A 120 -8.32 -14.17 -12.73
CA TYR A 120 -7.42 -15.31 -12.55
C TYR A 120 -7.99 -16.42 -11.66
N LYS A 121 -9.23 -16.27 -11.16
CA LYS A 121 -9.86 -17.20 -10.21
C LYS A 121 -9.00 -17.42 -8.95
N MET A 122 -8.42 -16.35 -8.45
CA MET A 122 -7.51 -16.33 -7.29
C MET A 122 -8.09 -15.45 -6.19
N ASP A 123 -7.47 -15.51 -5.00
CA ASP A 123 -7.81 -14.69 -3.85
C ASP A 123 -6.60 -13.91 -3.31
N MET A 124 -6.82 -13.16 -2.23
CA MET A 124 -5.78 -12.37 -1.59
C MET A 124 -4.64 -13.20 -0.98
N THR A 125 -4.93 -14.43 -0.60
CA THR A 125 -3.99 -15.35 0.07
C THR A 125 -3.04 -16.01 -0.93
N ASP A 126 -3.41 -16.03 -2.21
CA ASP A 126 -2.57 -16.48 -3.31
C ASP A 126 -1.38 -15.54 -3.61
N PHE A 127 -1.44 -14.29 -3.16
CA PHE A 127 -0.33 -13.35 -3.30
C PHE A 127 0.83 -13.69 -2.35
N SER A 128 2.05 -13.69 -2.90
CA SER A 128 3.26 -13.47 -2.11
C SER A 128 3.50 -11.97 -1.97
N PHE A 129 3.61 -11.47 -0.74
CA PHE A 129 3.80 -10.05 -0.44
C PHE A 129 5.25 -9.73 -0.09
N GLU A 130 5.85 -8.82 -0.86
CA GLU A 130 7.11 -8.14 -0.57
C GLU A 130 6.80 -6.79 0.07
N CYS A 131 7.23 -6.58 1.32
CA CYS A 131 6.89 -5.36 2.04
C CYS A 131 7.89 -5.01 3.14
N ASP A 132 7.95 -3.73 3.49
CA ASP A 132 8.72 -3.22 4.63
C ASP A 132 8.12 -3.58 5.99
N ILE A 133 8.86 -3.26 7.06
CA ILE A 133 8.43 -3.57 8.42
C ILE A 133 7.10 -2.88 8.80
N ASP A 134 6.83 -1.72 8.21
CA ASP A 134 5.63 -0.92 8.48
C ASP A 134 4.38 -1.57 7.86
N CYS A 135 4.54 -2.26 6.73
CA CYS A 135 3.50 -3.00 6.04
C CYS A 135 3.37 -4.47 6.51
N LYS A 136 4.38 -5.05 7.16
CA LYS A 136 4.33 -6.44 7.64
C LYS A 136 3.13 -6.72 8.54
N ASN A 137 2.78 -5.79 9.42
CA ASN A 137 1.63 -5.98 10.30
C ASN A 137 0.30 -5.98 9.53
N LEU A 138 0.16 -5.13 8.52
CA LEU A 138 -1.03 -5.08 7.65
C LEU A 138 -1.26 -6.42 6.94
N VAL A 139 -0.21 -6.98 6.35
CA VAL A 139 -0.28 -8.24 5.60
C VAL A 139 -0.49 -9.44 6.53
N ARG A 140 0.32 -9.57 7.60
CA ARG A 140 0.28 -10.75 8.50
C ARG A 140 -1.09 -10.90 9.16
N ARG A 141 -1.69 -9.79 9.58
CA ARG A 141 -2.99 -9.78 10.27
C ARG A 141 -4.16 -10.12 9.33
N SER A 142 -3.91 -10.14 8.03
CA SER A 142 -4.91 -10.32 6.99
C SER A 142 -4.75 -11.63 6.22
N GLY A 143 -3.83 -12.50 6.66
CA GLY A 143 -3.66 -13.86 6.11
C GLY A 143 -2.78 -13.95 4.85
N GLY A 144 -2.14 -12.86 4.42
CA GLY A 144 -1.24 -12.89 3.26
C GLY A 144 0.10 -13.55 3.55
N ARG A 145 0.65 -14.29 2.57
CA ARG A 145 1.99 -14.89 2.66
C ARG A 145 3.06 -13.81 2.48
N GLN A 146 3.96 -13.69 3.44
CA GLN A 146 5.08 -12.74 3.37
C GLN A 146 6.33 -13.42 2.84
N ILE A 147 7.06 -12.68 2.02
CA ILE A 147 8.39 -13.05 1.52
C ILE A 147 9.35 -11.88 1.71
N GLU A 148 10.62 -12.10 1.41
CA GLU A 148 11.65 -11.05 1.48
C GLU A 148 11.36 -9.91 0.50
N GLN A 149 11.91 -8.73 0.78
CA GLN A 149 11.78 -7.58 -0.12
C GLN A 149 12.44 -7.87 -1.46
N GLY A 150 11.84 -7.35 -2.53
CA GLY A 150 12.33 -7.54 -3.89
C GLY A 150 11.72 -6.52 -4.86
N ILE A 151 11.52 -6.97 -6.09
CA ILE A 151 11.13 -6.13 -7.22
C ILE A 151 9.74 -5.49 -7.10
N ALA A 152 8.80 -6.14 -6.40
CA ALA A 152 7.48 -5.59 -6.18
C ALA A 152 7.50 -4.52 -5.08
N HIS A 153 8.31 -4.73 -4.04
CA HIS A 153 8.56 -3.71 -3.01
C HIS A 153 9.22 -2.46 -3.62
N ASP A 154 10.25 -2.63 -4.45
CA ASP A 154 10.88 -1.53 -5.22
C ASP A 154 9.84 -0.70 -6.01
N LEU A 155 8.95 -1.37 -6.73
CA LEU A 155 7.91 -0.69 -7.50
C LEU A 155 6.88 0.01 -6.60
N ALA A 156 6.55 -0.56 -5.44
CA ALA A 156 5.67 0.06 -4.47
C ALA A 156 6.29 1.32 -3.84
N ASP A 157 7.60 1.34 -3.55
CA ASP A 157 8.33 2.53 -3.08
C ASP A 157 8.29 3.65 -4.13
N ILE A 158 8.46 3.33 -5.43
CA ILE A 158 8.32 4.32 -6.51
C ILE A 158 6.92 4.95 -6.51
N ILE A 159 5.88 4.13 -6.37
CA ILE A 159 4.49 4.59 -6.31
C ILE A 159 4.28 5.48 -5.08
N ALA A 160 4.61 5.00 -3.88
CA ALA A 160 4.40 5.76 -2.64
C ALA A 160 5.17 7.11 -2.68
N TRP A 161 6.42 7.07 -3.14
CA TRP A 161 7.26 8.26 -3.24
C TRP A 161 6.73 9.27 -4.27
N SER A 162 6.27 8.83 -5.44
CA SER A 162 5.79 9.76 -6.47
C SER A 162 4.60 10.59 -5.96
N PHE A 163 3.67 9.95 -5.25
CA PHE A 163 2.49 10.60 -4.69
C PHE A 163 2.84 11.58 -3.56
N THR A 164 3.74 11.21 -2.63
CA THR A 164 4.21 12.15 -1.59
C THR A 164 4.89 13.41 -2.17
N ARG A 165 5.39 13.34 -3.41
CA ARG A 165 6.06 14.43 -4.11
C ARG A 165 5.17 15.14 -5.14
N GLY A 166 3.91 14.75 -5.28
CA GLY A 166 3.00 15.31 -6.28
C GLY A 166 3.42 15.02 -7.72
N LYS A 167 4.25 14.00 -7.94
CA LYS A 167 4.66 13.55 -9.27
C LYS A 167 3.63 12.55 -9.77
N ARG A 168 2.94 12.89 -10.87
CA ARG A 168 1.92 12.03 -11.47
C ARG A 168 2.58 10.88 -12.21
N LEU A 169 2.27 9.65 -11.78
CA LEU A 169 2.51 8.46 -12.60
C LEU A 169 1.39 8.35 -13.64
N LYS A 170 1.69 7.79 -14.80
CA LYS A 170 0.67 7.40 -15.79
C LYS A 170 -0.04 6.13 -15.29
N SER A 171 -0.76 6.25 -14.18
CA SER A 171 -1.67 5.22 -13.70
C SER A 171 -2.66 5.81 -12.70
N PRO A 172 -3.96 5.45 -12.76
CA PRO A 172 -5.02 6.34 -12.33
C PRO A 172 -5.60 6.04 -10.94
N LYS A 173 -5.13 5.01 -10.21
CA LYS A 173 -5.84 4.53 -9.01
C LYS A 173 -5.30 5.14 -7.73
N TYR A 174 -5.46 6.46 -7.63
CA TYR A 174 -5.38 7.20 -6.38
C TYR A 174 -6.78 7.40 -5.82
N SER A 175 -7.00 6.97 -4.60
CA SER A 175 -8.20 7.34 -3.86
C SER A 175 -7.78 7.89 -2.52
N ASP A 176 -8.05 9.19 -2.30
CA ASP A 176 -7.99 9.74 -0.96
C ASP A 176 -9.14 9.12 -0.15
N LYS A 177 -8.81 8.15 0.70
CA LYS A 177 -9.78 7.46 1.54
C LYS A 177 -9.81 8.05 2.96
N SER A 178 -9.11 9.16 3.23
CA SER A 178 -8.98 9.75 4.57
C SER A 178 -10.34 9.95 5.24
N ASP A 179 -11.31 10.57 4.55
CA ASP A 179 -12.66 10.80 5.12
C ASP A 179 -13.44 9.50 5.35
N LYS A 180 -13.24 8.49 4.49
CA LYS A 180 -13.89 7.17 4.64
C LYS A 180 -13.25 6.39 5.80
N LEU A 181 -11.93 6.48 5.95
CA LEU A 181 -11.17 5.91 7.06
C LEU A 181 -11.57 6.57 8.38
N LEU A 182 -11.64 7.90 8.43
CA LEU A 182 -12.08 8.66 9.59
C LEU A 182 -13.50 8.27 10.02
N ARG A 183 -14.45 8.18 9.08
CA ARG A 183 -15.82 7.72 9.38
C ARG A 183 -15.84 6.30 9.94
N ALA A 184 -15.15 5.35 9.28
CA ALA A 184 -15.09 3.97 9.75
C ALA A 184 -14.44 3.86 11.15
N MET A 185 -13.38 4.62 11.40
CA MET A 185 -12.74 4.71 12.72
C MET A 185 -13.65 5.33 13.78
N ALA A 186 -14.38 6.40 13.43
CA ALA A 186 -15.34 7.04 14.33
C ALA A 186 -16.47 6.07 14.73
N ASP A 187 -16.99 5.29 13.79
CA ASP A 187 -18.02 4.29 14.06
C ASP A 187 -17.52 3.15 14.95
N PHE A 188 -16.26 2.74 14.80
CA PHE A 188 -15.63 1.79 15.73
C PHE A 188 -15.50 2.39 17.13
N VAL A 189 -14.99 3.62 17.23
CA VAL A 189 -14.78 4.34 18.49
C VAL A 189 -16.09 4.58 19.26
N ARG A 190 -17.20 4.87 18.56
CA ARG A 190 -18.53 5.04 19.17
C ARG A 190 -19.04 3.77 19.85
N LYS A 191 -18.60 2.60 19.39
CA LYS A 191 -19.00 1.28 19.90
C LYS A 191 -18.11 0.76 21.05
N GLN A 192 -17.06 1.50 21.40
CA GLN A 192 -16.22 1.22 22.57
C GLN A 192 -16.77 1.95 23.80
#